data_AF-A0A645I5B6-F1
#
_entry.id   AF-A0A645I5B6-F1
#
_cell.length_a   1.000
_cell.length_b   1.000
_cell.length_c   1.000
_cell.angle_alpha   90.00
_cell.angle_beta   90.00
_cell.angle_gamma   90.00
#
_symmetry.space_group_name_H-M   'P 1'
#
loop_
_entity.id
_entity.type
_entity.pdbx_description
1 polymer ?
#
loop_
_entity_poly.entity_id
_entity_poly.type
_entity_poly.pdbx_seq_one_letter_code
_entity_poly.pdbx_strand_id
1 'polypeptide(L)'
;MIITAAIIAIGVFIKEFKSGDNLDTLNLEWIIHQLLFQLSFAAIMEEPLFRGFLWGYLKKYKLRDISICIIQALLFWFGHIYYMDTGLNFWIWHPIAAFLFGLIIVKTKNIAYSLGAHALVNTVAQIFMFYYKVL
;
A
#
# COMPACT_ATOMS: atom_id res chain seq x y z
N MET A 1 3.08 4.37 -16.26
CA MET A 1 3.65 5.31 -15.26
C MET A 1 3.50 4.81 -13.83
N ILE A 2 2.32 4.67 -13.22
CA ILE A 2 2.20 4.19 -11.81
C ILE A 2 2.63 2.72 -11.69
N ILE A 3 2.17 1.85 -12.60
CA ILE A 3 2.62 0.45 -12.70
C ILE A 3 4.13 0.38 -12.95
N THR A 4 4.66 1.30 -13.76
CA THR A 4 6.09 1.40 -14.06
C THR A 4 6.91 1.81 -12.85
N ALA A 5 6.43 2.76 -12.03
CA ALA A 5 7.08 3.16 -10.78
C ALA A 5 7.05 2.04 -9.73
N ALA A 6 5.93 1.31 -9.64
CA ALA A 6 5.83 0.10 -8.82
C ALA A 6 6.82 -0.97 -9.29
N ILE A 7 6.91 -1.22 -10.61
CA ILE A 7 7.86 -2.18 -11.19
C ILE A 7 9.32 -1.74 -10.97
N ILE A 8 9.64 -0.45 -11.09
CA ILE A 8 10.99 0.07 -10.84
C ILE A 8 11.34 -0.02 -9.36
N ALA A 9 10.42 0.33 -8.45
CA ALA A 9 10.61 0.16 -7.02
C ALA A 9 10.82 -1.32 -6.67
N ILE A 10 10.00 -2.22 -7.22
CA ILE A 10 10.15 -3.67 -7.10
C ILE A 10 11.50 -4.14 -7.67
N GLY A 11 11.93 -3.63 -8.84
CA GLY A 11 13.17 -4.04 -9.51
C GLY A 11 14.45 -3.55 -8.85
N VAL A 12 14.49 -2.30 -8.37
CA VAL A 12 15.60 -1.76 -7.58
C VAL A 12 15.73 -2.54 -6.28
N PHE A 13 14.60 -2.94 -5.69
CA PHE A 13 14.56 -3.66 -4.42
C PHE A 13 14.90 -5.15 -4.55
N ILE A 14 14.52 -5.82 -5.65
CA ILE A 14 14.96 -7.19 -5.98
C ILE A 14 16.47 -7.26 -6.20
N LYS A 15 17.10 -6.21 -6.75
CA LYS A 15 18.54 -6.19 -6.97
C LYS A 15 19.34 -6.22 -5.66
N GLU A 16 18.83 -5.59 -4.60
CA GLU A 16 19.42 -5.66 -3.24
C GLU A 16 19.21 -7.02 -2.57
N PHE A 17 18.24 -7.81 -3.04
CA PHE A 17 17.82 -9.09 -2.47
C PHE A 17 18.70 -10.30 -2.87
N LYS A 18 19.52 -10.18 -3.93
CA LYS A 18 20.36 -11.29 -4.45
C LYS A 18 21.50 -11.75 -3.52
N SER A 19 21.54 -11.31 -2.26
CA SER A 19 22.58 -11.65 -1.28
C SER A 19 22.14 -12.61 -0.15
N GLY A 20 20.88 -13.11 -0.14
CA GLY A 20 20.37 -13.98 0.93
C GLY A 20 20.07 -15.42 0.47
N ASP A 21 20.74 -16.41 1.06
CA ASP A 21 20.71 -17.83 0.67
C ASP A 21 19.45 -18.64 1.10
N ASN A 22 18.40 -18.02 1.67
CA ASN A 22 17.21 -18.73 2.19
C ASN A 22 15.92 -18.39 1.42
N LEU A 23 15.82 -18.78 0.15
CA LEU A 23 14.64 -18.56 -0.71
C LEU A 23 13.56 -19.66 -0.61
N ASP A 24 13.83 -20.79 0.06
CA ASP A 24 13.02 -22.02 -0.03
C ASP A 24 11.61 -21.90 0.58
N THR A 25 11.34 -20.91 1.44
CA THR A 25 10.04 -20.70 2.08
C THR A 25 9.09 -19.78 1.31
N LEU A 26 9.56 -19.07 0.28
CA LEU A 26 8.74 -18.14 -0.49
C LEU A 26 8.15 -18.83 -1.73
N ASN A 27 7.17 -19.71 -1.51
CA ASN A 27 6.49 -20.39 -2.59
C ASN A 27 5.33 -19.55 -3.17
N LEU A 28 4.98 -19.82 -4.43
CA LEU A 28 3.92 -19.06 -5.15
C LEU A 28 2.57 -19.14 -4.43
N GLU A 29 2.26 -20.27 -3.81
CA GLU A 29 1.03 -20.47 -3.04
C GLU A 29 0.90 -19.47 -1.89
N TRP A 30 1.97 -19.29 -1.10
CA TRP A 30 1.99 -18.33 0.00
C TRP A 30 1.81 -16.89 -0.51
N ILE A 31 2.48 -16.51 -1.60
CA ILE A 31 2.34 -15.17 -2.19
C ILE A 31 0.90 -14.92 -2.65
N ILE A 32 0.29 -15.90 -3.32
CA ILE A 32 -1.11 -15.83 -3.75
C ILE A 32 -2.03 -15.70 -2.54
N HIS A 33 -1.80 -16.51 -1.50
CA HIS A 33 -2.58 -16.44 -0.27
C HIS A 33 -2.47 -15.07 0.39
N GLN A 34 -1.27 -14.50 0.49
CA GLN A 34 -1.08 -13.15 1.01
C GLN A 34 -1.80 -12.09 0.17
N LEU A 35 -1.70 -12.16 -1.15
CA LEU A 35 -2.40 -11.24 -2.04
C LEU A 35 -3.92 -11.29 -1.85
N LEU A 36 -4.49 -12.49 -1.79
CA LEU A 36 -5.92 -12.69 -1.57
C LEU A 36 -6.34 -12.22 -0.18
N PHE A 37 -5.54 -12.47 0.85
CA PHE A 37 -5.80 -11.98 2.20
C PHE A 37 -5.80 -10.44 2.24
N GLN A 38 -4.78 -9.79 1.67
CA GLN A 38 -4.70 -8.33 1.62
C GLN A 38 -5.86 -7.74 0.83
N LEU A 39 -6.28 -8.39 -0.25
CA LEU A 39 -7.42 -7.95 -1.07
C LEU A 39 -8.76 -8.10 -0.33
N SER A 40 -8.98 -9.25 0.31
CA SER A 40 -10.27 -9.64 0.91
C SER A 40 -10.47 -9.16 2.35
N PHE A 41 -9.42 -8.66 2.99
CA PHE A 41 -9.49 -8.18 4.37
C PHE A 41 -9.06 -6.72 4.50
N ALA A 42 -7.79 -6.40 4.30
CA ALA A 42 -7.27 -5.05 4.51
C ALA A 42 -7.84 -4.04 3.49
N ALA A 43 -7.61 -4.30 2.19
CA ALA A 43 -7.96 -3.36 1.14
C ALA A 43 -9.48 -3.17 1.03
N ILE A 44 -10.28 -4.23 1.15
CA ILE A 44 -11.74 -4.14 1.03
C ILE A 44 -12.40 -3.37 2.18
N MET A 45 -11.78 -3.34 3.36
CA MET A 45 -12.28 -2.56 4.48
C MET A 45 -11.85 -1.10 4.37
N GLU A 46 -10.60 -0.85 4.02
CA GLU A 46 -9.99 0.48 4.08
C GLU A 46 -10.32 1.32 2.84
N GLU A 47 -10.26 0.75 1.63
CA GLU A 47 -10.46 1.52 0.40
C GLU A 47 -11.87 2.11 0.26
N PRO A 48 -12.97 1.37 0.49
CA PRO A 48 -14.31 1.97 0.44
C PRO A 48 -14.52 3.06 1.50
N LEU A 49 -13.94 2.89 2.70
CA LEU A 49 -14.00 3.89 3.78
C LEU A 49 -13.31 5.20 3.35
N PHE A 50 -12.06 5.12 2.92
CA PHE A 50 -11.28 6.30 2.56
C PHE A 50 -11.69 6.85 1.19
N ARG A 51 -11.67 6.02 0.14
CA ARG A 51 -11.76 6.45 -1.27
C ARG A 51 -13.22 6.53 -1.76
N GLY A 52 -14.14 5.91 -1.03
CA GLY A 52 -15.59 6.07 -1.21
C GLY A 52 -16.17 7.11 -0.27
N PHE A 53 -16.43 6.72 0.98
CA PHE A 53 -17.22 7.51 1.93
C PHE A 53 -16.54 8.82 2.33
N LEU A 54 -15.30 8.75 2.85
CA LEU A 54 -14.58 9.94 3.31
C LEU A 54 -14.26 10.88 2.14
N TRP A 55 -13.88 10.34 0.99
CA TRP A 55 -13.65 11.15 -0.21
C TRP A 55 -14.92 11.91 -0.60
N GLY A 56 -16.06 11.22 -0.70
CA GLY A 56 -17.35 11.82 -1.02
C GLY A 56 -17.77 12.89 -0.01
N TYR A 57 -17.54 12.63 1.29
CA TYR A 57 -17.78 13.61 2.35
C TYR A 57 -16.93 14.87 2.17
N LEU A 58 -15.62 14.71 1.98
CA LEU A 58 -14.69 15.84 1.83
C LEU A 58 -14.96 16.65 0.55
N LYS A 59 -15.44 16.02 -0.53
CA LYS A 59 -15.87 16.73 -1.75
C LYS A 59 -17.05 17.68 -1.51
N LYS A 60 -17.92 17.43 -0.53
CA LYS A 60 -19.03 18.35 -0.18
C LYS A 60 -18.51 19.72 0.27
N TYR A 61 -17.30 19.78 0.83
CA TYR A 61 -16.63 21.01 1.24
C TYR A 61 -15.83 21.67 0.10
N LYS A 62 -16.03 21.25 -1.15
CA LYS A 62 -15.35 21.77 -2.35
C LYS A 62 -13.82 21.69 -2.29
N LEU A 63 -13.29 20.73 -1.52
CA LEU A 63 -11.85 20.49 -1.47
C LEU A 63 -11.34 19.97 -2.82
N ARG A 64 -10.12 20.39 -3.17
CA ARG A 64 -9.40 19.90 -4.35
C ARG A 64 -9.00 18.44 -4.12
N ASP A 65 -8.98 17.65 -5.19
CA ASP A 65 -8.68 16.22 -5.13
C ASP A 65 -7.33 15.93 -4.44
N ILE A 66 -6.28 16.71 -4.73
CA ILE A 66 -4.97 16.57 -4.07
C ILE A 66 -5.03 16.89 -2.57
N SER A 67 -5.82 17.88 -2.17
CA SER A 67 -6.01 18.20 -0.75
C SER A 67 -6.68 17.04 -0.01
N ILE A 68 -7.64 16.37 -0.66
CA ILE A 68 -8.28 15.17 -0.12
C ILE A 68 -7.26 14.03 0.01
N CYS A 69 -6.42 13.80 -1.00
CA CYS A 69 -5.34 12.80 -0.91
C CYS A 69 -4.42 13.05 0.29
N ILE A 70 -4.01 14.30 0.55
CA ILE A 70 -3.15 14.65 1.69
C ILE A 70 -3.86 14.35 3.01
N ILE A 71 -5.10 14.81 3.17
CA ILE A 71 -5.88 14.59 4.40
C ILE A 71 -6.04 13.09 4.66
N GLN A 72 -6.41 12.33 3.64
CA GLN A 72 -6.59 10.88 3.77
C GLN A 72 -5.27 10.18 4.06
N ALA A 73 -4.16 10.59 3.43
CA ALA A 73 -2.85 10.01 3.69
C ALA A 73 -2.42 10.21 5.14
N LEU A 74 -2.62 11.41 5.69
CA LEU A 74 -2.33 11.70 7.10
C LEU A 74 -3.20 10.86 8.04
N LEU A 75 -4.52 10.81 7.80
CA LEU A 75 -5.45 10.02 8.63
C LEU A 75 -5.13 8.53 8.56
N PHE A 76 -4.84 8.01 7.37
CA PHE A 76 -4.44 6.62 7.17
C PHE A 76 -3.16 6.29 7.93
N TRP A 77 -2.14 7.15 7.78
CA TRP A 77 -0.87 7.01 8.46
C TRP A 77 -1.01 7.05 9.98
N PHE A 78 -1.74 8.02 10.54
CA PHE A 78 -1.99 8.09 11.97
C PHE A 78 -2.85 6.93 12.49
N GLY A 79 -3.77 6.40 11.69
CA GLY A 79 -4.51 5.17 12.01
C GLY A 79 -3.59 3.96 12.21
N HIS A 80 -2.39 4.00 11.65
CA HIS A 80 -1.37 2.96 11.73
C HIS A 80 -0.28 3.24 12.78
N ILE A 81 -0.52 4.14 13.74
CA ILE A 81 0.49 4.56 14.75
C ILE A 81 1.05 3.40 15.58
N TYR A 82 0.32 2.30 15.70
CA TYR A 82 0.79 1.08 16.37
C TYR A 82 1.95 0.38 15.62
N TYR A 83 2.26 0.79 14.39
CA TYR A 83 3.46 0.38 13.65
C TYR A 83 4.64 1.35 13.79
N MET A 84 4.57 2.35 14.69
CA MET A 84 5.60 3.38 14.82
C MET A 84 7.03 2.84 15.01
N ASP A 85 7.17 1.69 15.67
CA ASP A 85 8.47 1.04 15.93
C ASP A 85 9.04 0.30 14.70
N THR A 86 8.34 0.27 13.57
CA THR A 86 8.82 -0.35 12.31
C THR A 86 9.73 0.55 11.48
N GLY A 87 10.18 1.69 12.03
CA GLY A 87 11.16 2.57 11.40
C GLY A 87 10.67 3.17 10.08
N LEU A 88 11.49 3.09 9.02
CA LEU A 88 11.20 3.69 7.71
C LEU A 88 9.88 3.18 7.10
N ASN A 89 9.46 1.96 7.44
CA ASN A 89 8.17 1.42 6.98
C ASN A 89 7.02 2.32 7.43
N PHE A 90 6.96 2.66 8.71
CA PHE A 90 5.93 3.55 9.23
C PHE A 90 6.15 5.01 8.82
N TRP A 91 7.37 5.53 8.99
CA TRP A 91 7.61 6.98 8.84
C TRP A 91 7.63 7.46 7.39
N ILE A 92 7.94 6.58 6.44
CA ILE A 92 8.09 6.94 5.02
C ILE A 92 7.08 6.17 4.16
N TRP A 93 7.07 4.84 4.25
CA TRP A 93 6.31 4.03 3.30
C TRP A 93 4.80 4.13 3.49
N HIS A 94 4.29 4.08 4.72
CA HIS A 94 2.86 4.22 5.00
C HIS A 94 2.25 5.53 4.47
N PRO A 95 2.78 6.73 4.79
CA PRO A 95 2.19 7.97 4.30
C PRO A 95 2.33 8.12 2.78
N ILE A 96 3.43 7.66 2.19
CA ILE A 96 3.62 7.69 0.72
C ILE A 96 2.61 6.76 0.03
N ALA A 97 2.48 5.51 0.48
CA ALA A 97 1.53 4.55 -0.10
C ALA A 97 0.08 5.07 -0.01
N ALA A 98 -0.32 5.58 1.15
CA ALA A 98 -1.65 6.13 1.36
C ALA A 98 -1.97 7.30 0.42
N PHE A 99 -0.98 8.17 0.18
CA PHE A 99 -1.10 9.27 -0.78
C PHE A 99 -1.19 8.77 -2.23
N LEU A 100 -0.36 7.79 -2.61
CA LEU A 100 -0.38 7.19 -3.95
C LEU A 100 -1.73 6.51 -4.26
N PHE A 101 -2.35 5.82 -3.29
CA PHE A 101 -3.69 5.27 -3.46
C PHE A 101 -4.73 6.36 -3.75
N GLY A 102 -4.64 7.50 -3.05
CA GLY A 102 -5.44 8.67 -3.38
C GLY A 102 -5.22 9.16 -4.81
N LEU A 103 -3.96 9.27 -5.26
CA LEU A 103 -3.64 9.67 -6.64
C LEU A 103 -4.16 8.70 -7.71
N ILE A 104 -4.22 7.41 -7.41
CA ILE A 104 -4.84 6.42 -8.30
C ILE A 104 -6.30 6.81 -8.54
N ILE A 105 -7.06 7.12 -7.48
CA ILE A 105 -8.45 7.57 -7.61
C ILE A 105 -8.55 8.86 -8.42
N VAL A 106 -7.64 9.83 -8.22
CA VAL A 106 -7.64 11.07 -9.00
C VAL A 106 -7.57 10.78 -10.49
N LYS A 107 -6.76 9.79 -10.90
CA LYS A 107 -6.54 9.44 -12.29
C LYS A 107 -7.58 8.47 -12.87
N THR A 108 -7.97 7.45 -12.12
CA THR A 108 -8.82 6.35 -12.62
C THR A 108 -10.30 6.56 -12.33
N LYS A 109 -10.63 7.36 -11.32
CA LYS A 109 -11.99 7.54 -10.79
C LYS A 109 -12.67 6.21 -10.43
N ASN A 110 -11.89 5.18 -10.11
CA ASN A 110 -12.39 3.84 -9.82
C ASN A 110 -11.59 3.19 -8.67
N ILE A 111 -12.33 2.78 -7.64
CA ILE A 111 -11.80 2.23 -6.38
C ILE A 111 -11.12 0.87 -6.59
N ALA A 112 -11.55 0.08 -7.58
CA ALA A 112 -10.97 -1.25 -7.84
C ALA A 112 -9.46 -1.18 -8.15
N TYR A 113 -9.00 -0.13 -8.84
CA TYR A 113 -7.57 0.06 -9.11
C TYR A 113 -6.78 0.37 -7.84
N SER A 114 -7.36 1.16 -6.94
CA SER A 114 -6.74 1.50 -5.65
C SER A 114 -6.69 0.28 -4.75
N LEU A 115 -7.78 -0.51 -4.71
CA LEU A 115 -7.88 -1.78 -4.01
C LEU A 115 -6.83 -2.80 -4.46
N GLY A 116 -6.67 -2.99 -5.77
CA GLY A 116 -5.62 -3.88 -6.30
C GLY A 116 -4.21 -3.37 -5.99
N ALA A 117 -3.96 -2.07 -6.14
CA ALA A 117 -2.67 -1.48 -5.80
C ALA A 117 -2.34 -1.62 -4.31
N HIS A 118 -3.31 -1.41 -3.44
CA HIS A 118 -3.18 -1.57 -2.01
C HIS A 118 -2.82 -3.02 -1.66
N ALA A 119 -3.60 -3.99 -2.14
CA ALA A 119 -3.33 -5.40 -1.88
C ALA A 119 -1.92 -5.82 -2.36
N LEU A 120 -1.50 -5.35 -3.54
CA LEU A 120 -0.16 -5.61 -4.07
C LEU A 120 0.93 -4.99 -3.20
N VAL A 121 0.82 -3.71 -2.84
CA VAL A 121 1.82 -3.02 -2.01
C VAL A 121 1.96 -3.70 -0.65
N ASN A 122 0.86 -4.08 -0.01
CA ASN A 122 0.92 -4.78 1.28
C ASN A 122 1.53 -6.18 1.15
N THR A 123 1.20 -6.90 0.08
CA THR A 123 1.79 -8.24 -0.18
C THR A 123 3.30 -8.14 -0.36
N VAL A 124 3.75 -7.16 -1.13
CA VAL A 124 5.18 -6.87 -1.31
C VAL A 124 5.79 -6.55 0.05
N ALA A 125 5.21 -5.64 0.84
CA ALA A 125 5.72 -5.30 2.17
C ALA A 125 5.83 -6.52 3.11
N GLN A 126 4.85 -7.44 3.07
CA GLN A 126 4.88 -8.67 3.84
C GLN A 126 6.01 -9.62 3.42
N ILE A 127 6.26 -9.76 2.12
CA ILE A 127 7.41 -10.52 1.61
C ILE A 127 8.71 -9.99 2.22
N PHE A 128 8.90 -8.66 2.27
CA PHE A 128 10.09 -8.07 2.87
C PHE A 128 10.21 -8.27 4.37
N MET A 129 9.11 -8.11 5.10
CA MET A 129 9.09 -8.35 6.55
C MET A 129 9.40 -9.81 6.90
N PHE A 130 8.97 -10.76 6.05
CA PHE A 130 9.30 -12.17 6.22
C PHE A 130 10.82 -12.39 6.16
N TYR A 131 11.51 -11.78 5.20
CA TYR A 131 12.97 -11.94 5.06
C TYR A 131 13.77 -11.17 6.12
N TYR A 132 13.34 -9.99 6.52
CA TYR A 132 14.05 -9.19 7.54
C TYR A 132 13.92 -9.75 8.97
N LYS A 133 12.90 -10.58 9.25
CA LYS A 133 12.76 -11.30 10.53
C LYS A 133 13.62 -12.56 10.63
N VAL A 134 14.16 -13.06 9.52
CA VAL A 134 14.95 -14.29 9.45
C VAL A 134 16.47 -14.02 9.58
N LEU A 135 16.87 -12.74 9.62
CA LEU A 135 18.22 -12.26 9.97
C LEU A 135 18.23 -11.70 11.40
#